data_AF-A0A5C9BX15-F1
#
_entry.id   AF-A0A5C9BX15-F1
#
_cell.length_a   1.000
_cell.length_b   1.000
_cell.length_c   1.000
_cell.angle_alpha   90.00
_cell.angle_beta   90.00
_cell.angle_gamma   90.00
#
_symmetry.space_group_name_H-M   'P 1'
#
loop_
_entity.id
_entity.type
_entity.pdbx_description
1 polymer ?
#
loop_
_entity_poly.entity_id
_entity_poly.type
_entity_poly.pdbx_seq_one_letter_code
_entity_poly.pdbx_strand_id
1 'polypeptide(L)' 'MYRVKTTYRTGTDRPIIEHGPWHESRKVAEHWAEQLRAAGYAVSIESQNIHAGGGEDDDNADLAAALAGMA' A
#
# COMPACT_ATOMS: atom_id res chain seq x y z
N MET A 1 -14.67 -3.60 -0.17
CA MET A 1 -14.28 -2.35 0.51
C MET A 1 -12.81 -2.06 0.24
N TYR A 2 -12.36 -0.82 0.36
CA TYR A 2 -10.98 -0.38 0.08
C TYR A 2 -10.41 0.39 1.26
N ARG A 3 -9.15 0.19 1.62
CA ARG A 3 -8.47 1.01 2.63
C ARG A 3 -7.07 1.38 2.16
N VAL A 4 -6.52 2.45 2.71
CA VAL A 4 -5.13 2.84 2.47
C VAL A 4 -4.25 2.15 3.50
N LYS A 5 -3.16 1.54 3.05
CA LYS A 5 -2.04 1.11 3.89
C LYS A 5 -0.91 2.11 3.75
N THR A 6 -0.37 2.57 4.86
CA THR A 6 0.76 3.49 4.90
C THR A 6 1.94 2.77 5.51
N THR A 7 3.06 2.73 4.80
CA THR A 7 4.29 2.10 5.28
C THR A 7 5.34 3.18 5.52
N TYR A 8 5.91 3.22 6.72
CA TYR A 8 6.98 4.15 7.05
C TYR A 8 8.04 3.49 7.94
N ARG A 9 9.29 3.94 7.85
CA ARG A 9 10.41 3.43 8.64
C ARG A 9 10.72 4.39 9.78
N THR A 10 10.80 3.89 11.01
CA THR A 10 11.04 4.71 12.21
C THR A 10 12.38 4.40 12.87
N GLY A 11 13.47 4.41 12.09
CA GLY A 11 14.83 4.13 12.60
C GLY A 11 15.05 2.70 13.13
N THR A 12 14.01 1.88 13.17
CA THR A 12 14.02 0.46 13.51
C THR A 12 14.14 -0.41 12.26
N ASP A 13 14.65 -1.62 12.43
CA ASP A 13 14.82 -2.64 11.37
C ASP A 13 13.50 -2.98 10.66
N ARG A 14 12.38 -2.96 11.40
CA ARG A 14 11.05 -3.27 10.86
C ARG A 14 10.29 -2.00 10.46
N PRO A 15 9.74 -1.93 9.23
CA PRO A 15 8.83 -0.86 8.83
C PRO A 15 7.51 -0.97 9.59
N ILE A 16 6.94 0.18 9.93
CA ILE A 16 5.60 0.28 10.51
C ILE A 16 4.60 0.31 9.35
N ILE A 17 3.57 -0.53 9.45
CA ILE A 17 2.46 -0.59 8.51
C ILE A 17 1.21 -0.12 9.25
N GLU A 18 0.68 1.04 8.85
CA GLU A 18 -0.55 1.60 9.38
C GLU A 18 -1.71 1.36 8.42
N HIS A 19 -2.82 0.89 8.95
CA HIS A 19 -4.02 0.65 8.17
C HIS A 19 -5.03 1.75 8.41
N GLY A 20 -5.36 2.50 7.36
CA GLY A 20 -6.44 3.46 7.37
C GLY A 20 -7.83 2.82 7.46
N PRO A 21 -8.86 3.65 7.63
CA PRO A 21 -10.24 3.19 7.67
C PRO A 21 -10.67 2.53 6.35
N TRP A 22 -11.63 1.61 6.46
CA TRP A 22 -12.28 1.03 5.28
C TRP A 22 -13.27 2.03 4.68
N HIS A 23 -13.17 2.19 3.37
CA HIS A 23 -14.06 2.99 2.54
C HIS A 23 -14.83 2.07 1.58
N GLU A 24 -16.08 2.40 1.34
CA GLU A 24 -16.92 1.67 0.38
C GLU A 24 -16.51 1.94 -1.07
N SER A 25 -16.01 3.15 -1.34
CA SER A 25 -15.59 3.59 -2.67
C SER A 25 -14.07 3.61 -2.81
N ARG A 26 -13.57 3.00 -3.89
CA ARG A 26 -12.14 3.03 -4.26
C ARG A 26 -11.64 4.46 -4.45
N LYS A 27 -12.45 5.33 -5.05
CA LYS A 27 -12.09 6.73 -5.31
C LYS A 27 -11.75 7.50 -4.03
N VAL A 28 -12.43 7.19 -2.93
CA VAL A 28 -12.16 7.79 -1.62
C VAL A 28 -10.81 7.32 -1.07
N ALA A 29 -10.52 6.01 -1.16
CA ALA A 29 -9.22 5.48 -0.78
C ALA A 29 -8.07 6.05 -1.65
N GLU A 30 -8.30 6.22 -2.96
CA GLU A 30 -7.33 6.84 -3.89
C GLU A 30 -7.04 8.30 -3.55
N HIS A 31 -8.08 9.07 -3.20
CA HIS A 31 -7.91 10.46 -2.78
C HIS A 31 -7.05 10.58 -1.51
N TRP A 32 -7.25 9.71 -0.53
CA TRP A 32 -6.42 9.68 0.68
C TRP A 32 -5.00 9.18 0.40
N ALA A 33 -4.85 8.17 -0.46
CA ALA A 33 -3.54 7.70 -0.89
C ALA A 33 -2.74 8.83 -1.57
N GLU A 34 -3.37 9.64 -2.43
CA GLU A 34 -2.73 10.78 -3.06
C GLU A 34 -2.27 11.83 -2.05
N GLN A 35 -3.11 12.19 -1.08
CA GLN A 35 -2.73 13.12 0.00
C GLN A 35 -1.55 12.61 0.81
N LEU A 36 -1.52 11.32 1.14
CA LEU A 36 -0.43 10.71 1.90
C LEU A 36 0.87 10.60 1.09
N ARG A 37 0.78 10.32 -0.23
CA ARG A 37 1.94 10.39 -1.14
C ARG A 37 2.50 11.79 -1.23
N ALA A 38 1.64 12.80 -1.33
CA ALA A 38 2.05 14.20 -1.35
C ALA A 38 2.77 14.61 -0.05
N ALA A 39 2.39 14.00 1.08
CA ALA A 39 3.06 14.17 2.36
C ALA A 39 4.36 13.34 2.50
N GLY A 40 4.74 12.55 1.49
CA GLY A 40 5.98 11.77 1.45
C GLY A 40 5.88 10.36 2.04
N TYR A 41 4.68 9.86 2.32
CA TYR A 41 4.49 8.49 2.79
C TYR A 41 4.40 7.49 1.64
N ALA A 42 4.92 6.28 1.86
CA ALA A 42 4.68 5.16 0.96
C ALA A 42 3.29 4.58 1.26
N VAL A 43 2.42 4.50 0.25
CA VAL A 43 1.05 4.00 0.43
C VAL A 43 0.61 3.03 -0.65
N SER A 44 -0.18 2.05 -0.23
CA SER A 44 -0.84 1.06 -1.10
C SER A 44 -2.34 0.98 -0.78
N ILE A 45 -3.17 0.65 -1.75
CA ILE A 45 -4.61 0.48 -1.54
C ILE A 45 -4.91 -1.01 -1.43
N GLU A 46 -5.45 -1.42 -0.29
CA GLU A 46 -5.91 -2.78 -0.09
C GLU A 46 -7.41 -2.87 -0.38
N SER A 47 -7.81 -3.85 -1.19
CA SER A 47 -9.22 -4.22 -1.36
C SER A 47 -9.56 -5.44 -0.51
N GLN A 48 -10.58 -5.31 0.33
CA GLN A 48 -11.22 -6.45 0.97
C GLN A 48 -12.07 -7.16 -0.08
N ASN A 49 -11.47 -8.12 -0.78
CA ASN A 49 -12.21 -9.10 -1.56
C ASN A 49 -12.57 -10.25 -0.62
N ILE A 50 -13.86 -10.57 -0.47
CA ILE A 50 -14.39 -11.54 0.50
C ILE A 50 -14.11 -13.00 0.05
N HIS A 51 -13.07 -13.21 -0.77
CA HIS A 51 -12.84 -14.49 -1.45
C HIS A 51 -11.36 -14.82 -1.74
N ALA A 52 -10.44 -14.48 -0.84
CA ALA A 52 -9.10 -15.06 -0.90
C ALA A 52 -8.42 -15.00 0.47
N GLY A 53 -8.32 -16.14 1.14
CA GLY A 53 -7.18 -16.37 2.01
C GLY A 53 -5.94 -16.58 1.13
N GLY A 54 -4.91 -15.75 1.30
CA GLY A 54 -3.55 -16.01 0.81
C GLY A 54 -3.09 -15.25 -0.44
N GLY A 55 -1.91 -14.65 -0.33
CA GLY A 55 -1.00 -14.21 -1.41
C GLY A 55 -1.32 -12.83 -1.99
N GLU A 56 -0.51 -11.77 -1.85
CA GLU A 56 0.88 -11.62 -2.29
C GLU A 56 1.07 -11.93 -3.78
N ASP A 57 0.51 -11.13 -4.70
CA ASP A 57 0.85 -11.30 -6.13
C ASP A 57 1.08 -10.02 -6.95
N ASP A 58 0.77 -8.80 -6.45
CA ASP A 58 1.05 -7.58 -7.23
C ASP A 58 2.30 -6.81 -6.76
N ASP A 59 2.59 -6.76 -5.45
CA ASP A 59 3.64 -5.86 -4.93
C ASP A 59 5.09 -6.34 -5.21
N ASN A 60 5.30 -7.65 -5.47
CA ASN A 60 6.65 -8.19 -5.71
C ASN A 60 7.09 -8.07 -7.18
N ALA A 61 6.14 -8.01 -8.13
CA ALA A 61 6.44 -7.84 -9.55
C ALA A 61 6.95 -6.41 -9.83
N ASP A 62 6.32 -5.40 -9.22
CA ASP A 62 6.75 -4.00 -9.33
C ASP A 62 8.09 -3.72 -8.64
N LEU A 63 8.36 -4.36 -7.49
CA LEU A 63 9.65 -4.23 -6.80
C LEU A 63 10.78 -4.96 -7.55
N ALA A 64 10.50 -6.12 -8.16
CA ALA A 64 11.46 -6.85 -8.98
C ALA A 64 11.78 -6.11 -10.29
N ALA A 65 10.79 -5.45 -10.90
CA ALA A 65 11.01 -4.60 -12.08
C ALA A 65 11.86 -3.36 -11.76
N ALA A 66 11.64 -2.73 -10.60
CA ALA A 66 12.45 -1.59 -10.16
C ALA A 66 13.90 -1.98 -9.80
N LEU A 67 14.11 -3.18 -9.24
CA LEU A 67 15.45 -3.68 -8.91
C LEU A 67 16.25 -4.12 -10.14
N ALA A 68 15.60 -4.74 -11.14
CA ALA A 68 16.25 -5.22 -12.36
C ALA A 68 16.77 -4.08 -13.27
N GLY A 69 16.34 -2.83 -13.05
CA GLY A 69 16.81 -1.66 -13.79
C GLY A 69 17.98 -0.90 -13.16
N MET A 70 18.49 -1.34 -11.99
CA MET A 70 19.58 -0.68 -11.23
C MET A 70 20.94 -1.41 -11.38
N ALA A 71 21.21 -2.02 -12.54
CA ALA A 71 22.48 -2.70 -12.87
C ALA A 71 23.20 -2.01 -14.04
#